data_AF-A0AA86VWD3-F1
#
_entry.id   AF-A0AA86VWD3-F1
#
_cell.length_a   1.000
_cell.length_b   1.000
_cell.length_c   1.000
_cell.angle_alpha   90.00
_cell.angle_beta   90.00
_cell.angle_gamma   90.00
#
_symmetry.space_group_name_H-M   'P 1'
#
loop_
_entity.id
_entity.type
_entity.pdbx_description
1 polymer ?
#
loop_
_entity_poly.entity_id
_entity_poly.type
_entity_poly.pdbx_seq_one_letter_code
_entity_poly.pdbx_strand_id
1 'polypeptide(L)'
;MASTHIGNAGDPDAKSFKPRPKKPSDDFITLFHGSDPVRVELTRLQNELREKDRELGDALAEIKSLRNSERLKEKGVEELTDELNKVDEKLKAAEVLLESKNLEKKKINEEKRAALAAQFAAEATLRRVHAAQKDDEMPPIEAIIAPLEAELKLARMEVAKLQDDNRALDRLTKSKEAALLEAERTVQIALAKASLVDDLQNKNQELMKQIEICQEENKILDKMLRQKVAEVEKLTQTVRELEEAVLAGGAAANAVRDYQRKVQEMNEERKILEREVARAKVTANRVATVVANEWKDANDKVMPVKQWLEERKFFQGEMQQLRDKLAIAERTAKAEAQMKEKYQLRFKVLEERVKTSNGNSKFTVSDGRNIAAGPSRRQSFGGSESISASSSNGYLTRKTSISRSGSLRSNNANVLLKHAKLSSRSFDGGSRNLERERPTSDANGVDNMPTNTNNQNVTSETTTHEKSANGISVKKSKAVNEDYVSGMLYDMLQKEVISLRKACHEKDQTLKDKDDAIEMLAKKVDTLNKAMEVEARKMRREVASMEKEVAAMRISKENDHRARRASAPRGAVNSHSFSVRNARNF
;
A
#
# COMPACT_ATOMS: atom_id res chain seq x y z
N MET A 1 -28.11 4.45 -26.96
CA MET A 1 -26.76 4.37 -26.34
C MET A 1 -26.95 4.02 -24.86
N ALA A 2 -26.04 3.36 -24.16
CA ALA A 2 -24.75 2.80 -24.59
C ALA A 2 -24.86 1.32 -25.00
N SER A 3 -23.83 0.79 -25.67
CA SER A 3 -23.71 -0.64 -25.99
C SER A 3 -22.42 -1.17 -25.37
N THR A 4 -22.51 -2.22 -24.56
CA THR A 4 -21.36 -2.93 -23.98
C THR A 4 -21.33 -4.36 -24.51
N HIS A 5 -20.46 -4.60 -25.49
CA HIS A 5 -20.15 -5.96 -25.93
C HIS A 5 -19.54 -6.76 -24.77
N ILE A 6 -20.18 -7.87 -24.40
CA ILE A 6 -19.54 -8.95 -23.65
C ILE A 6 -18.99 -9.94 -24.68
N GLY A 7 -17.67 -9.94 -24.85
CA GLY A 7 -16.98 -10.87 -25.75
C GLY A 7 -17.08 -12.30 -25.22
N ASN A 8 -17.54 -13.23 -26.07
CA ASN A 8 -17.61 -14.65 -25.74
C ASN A 8 -16.23 -15.30 -25.96
N ALA A 9 -15.53 -15.62 -24.87
CA ALA A 9 -14.29 -16.40 -24.88
C ALA A 9 -14.47 -17.61 -23.95
N GLY A 10 -14.29 -18.81 -24.49
CA GLY A 10 -14.48 -20.06 -23.76
C GLY A 10 -13.20 -20.89 -23.60
N ASP A 11 -13.40 -22.08 -23.04
CA ASP A 11 -12.47 -23.22 -23.04
C ASP A 11 -11.24 -23.12 -22.08
N PRO A 12 -10.55 -24.24 -21.78
CA PRO A 12 -10.82 -24.85 -20.46
C PRO A 12 -9.56 -25.26 -19.67
N ASP A 13 -9.58 -25.03 -18.35
CA ASP A 13 -8.41 -25.25 -17.48
C ASP A 13 -8.54 -26.48 -16.57
N ALA A 14 -8.49 -27.68 -17.18
CA ALA A 14 -8.62 -28.96 -16.49
C ALA A 14 -7.36 -29.35 -15.67
N LYS A 15 -7.13 -28.65 -14.55
CA LYS A 15 -5.97 -28.89 -13.67
C LYS A 15 -6.06 -30.21 -12.88
N SER A 16 -5.14 -31.13 -13.19
CA SER A 16 -5.04 -32.45 -12.56
C SER A 16 -4.73 -32.41 -11.07
N PHE A 17 -5.55 -33.05 -10.23
CA PHE A 17 -5.24 -33.29 -8.82
C PHE A 17 -4.16 -34.38 -8.67
N LYS A 18 -3.01 -34.03 -8.08
CA LYS A 18 -2.01 -35.01 -7.59
C LYS A 18 -2.19 -35.25 -6.09
N PRO A 19 -2.38 -36.49 -5.62
CA PRO A 19 -2.41 -36.78 -4.18
C PRO A 19 -1.00 -36.71 -3.57
N ARG A 20 -0.87 -36.05 -2.40
CA ARG A 20 0.30 -36.19 -1.50
C ARG A 20 0.00 -37.25 -0.42
N PRO A 21 1.02 -37.87 0.21
CA PRO A 21 0.82 -39.05 1.05
C PRO A 21 0.18 -38.71 2.41
N LYS A 22 -0.61 -39.65 2.93
CA LYS A 22 -1.10 -39.62 4.32
C LYS A 22 0.04 -39.93 5.30
N LYS A 23 0.01 -39.33 6.49
CA LYS A 23 0.85 -39.74 7.63
C LYS A 23 0.19 -40.93 8.37
N PRO A 24 0.95 -41.90 8.88
CA PRO A 24 0.43 -42.99 9.70
C PRO A 24 0.42 -42.62 11.18
N SER A 25 -0.73 -42.23 11.73
CA SER A 25 -0.95 -42.07 13.16
C SER A 25 -2.45 -41.95 13.48
N ASP A 26 -3.15 -43.09 13.58
CA ASP A 26 -4.40 -43.23 14.38
C ASP A 26 -4.87 -44.71 14.52
N ASP A 27 -4.02 -45.71 14.20
CA ASP A 27 -4.34 -47.15 14.25
C ASP A 27 -4.44 -47.75 15.66
N PHE A 28 -4.82 -46.95 16.67
CA PHE A 28 -4.92 -47.36 18.08
C PHE A 28 -6.35 -47.43 18.64
N ILE A 29 -7.38 -47.06 17.87
CA ILE A 29 -8.80 -47.09 18.30
C ILE A 29 -9.70 -47.81 17.27
N THR A 30 -9.31 -49.03 16.90
CA THR A 30 -10.03 -49.90 15.96
C THR A 30 -10.28 -51.33 16.48
N LEU A 31 -10.03 -51.58 17.77
CA LEU A 31 -10.10 -52.93 18.38
C LEU A 31 -11.28 -53.13 19.36
N PHE A 32 -12.43 -52.50 19.12
CA PHE A 32 -13.69 -52.90 19.75
C PHE A 32 -14.80 -52.97 18.69
N HIS A 33 -15.39 -54.16 18.54
CA HIS A 33 -16.58 -54.34 17.71
C HIS A 33 -17.80 -53.76 18.44
N GLY A 34 -18.53 -52.92 17.73
CA GLY A 34 -19.42 -51.93 18.33
C GLY A 34 -19.08 -50.57 17.72
N SER A 35 -19.55 -50.35 16.49
CA SER A 35 -19.38 -49.08 15.78
C SER A 35 -19.98 -47.98 16.65
N ASP A 36 -19.12 -47.13 17.21
CA ASP A 36 -19.50 -45.98 18.02
C ASP A 36 -20.65 -45.23 17.34
N PRO A 37 -21.85 -45.18 17.97
CA PRO A 37 -23.04 -44.64 17.33
C PRO A 37 -22.87 -43.17 16.98
N VAL A 38 -22.04 -42.42 17.73
CA VAL A 38 -21.72 -41.02 17.43
C VAL A 38 -20.92 -40.93 16.13
N ARG A 39 -19.94 -41.83 15.91
CA ARG A 39 -19.13 -41.88 14.69
C ARG A 39 -19.92 -42.37 13.47
N VAL A 40 -20.84 -43.32 13.66
CA VAL A 40 -21.76 -43.76 12.58
C VAL A 40 -22.69 -42.62 12.19
N GLU A 41 -23.34 -41.98 13.14
CA GLU A 41 -24.28 -40.88 12.89
C GLU A 41 -23.58 -39.63 12.33
N LEU A 42 -22.37 -39.31 12.80
CA LEU A 42 -21.53 -38.26 12.21
C LEU A 42 -21.19 -38.57 10.73
N THR A 43 -20.92 -39.83 10.40
CA THR A 43 -20.68 -40.26 9.01
C THR A 43 -21.95 -40.19 8.18
N ARG A 44 -23.12 -40.54 8.75
CA ARG A 44 -24.44 -40.39 8.11
C ARG A 44 -24.73 -38.93 7.80
N LEU A 45 -24.60 -38.04 8.78
CA LEU A 45 -24.79 -36.60 8.64
C LEU A 45 -23.75 -35.95 7.69
N GLN A 46 -22.51 -36.45 7.65
CA GLN A 46 -21.50 -35.98 6.67
C GLN A 46 -21.77 -36.48 5.25
N ASN A 47 -22.49 -37.60 5.08
CA ASN A 47 -22.99 -38.01 3.76
C ASN A 47 -24.19 -37.15 3.36
N GLU A 48 -25.16 -36.99 4.26
CA GLU A 48 -26.37 -36.19 4.06
C GLU A 48 -26.04 -34.71 3.76
N LEU A 49 -25.07 -34.11 4.46
CA LEU A 49 -24.57 -32.77 4.15
C LEU A 49 -23.96 -32.69 2.75
N ARG A 50 -23.11 -33.65 2.37
CA ARG A 50 -22.51 -33.71 1.02
C ARG A 50 -23.51 -34.01 -0.09
N GLU A 51 -24.65 -34.59 0.25
CA GLU A 51 -25.78 -34.81 -0.66
C GLU A 51 -26.58 -33.52 -0.83
N LYS A 52 -26.86 -32.81 0.26
CA LYS A 52 -27.46 -31.46 0.25
C LYS A 52 -26.58 -30.42 -0.44
N ASP A 53 -25.25 -30.51 -0.31
CA ASP A 53 -24.30 -29.66 -1.05
C ASP A 53 -24.40 -29.90 -2.57
N ARG A 54 -24.69 -31.12 -3.02
CA ARG A 54 -24.95 -31.43 -4.45
C ARG A 54 -26.31 -30.92 -4.89
N GLU A 55 -27.38 -31.25 -4.14
CA GLU A 55 -28.73 -30.76 -4.42
C GLU A 55 -28.77 -29.23 -4.55
N LEU A 56 -28.04 -28.52 -3.68
CA LEU A 56 -27.92 -27.06 -3.73
C LEU A 56 -27.09 -26.58 -4.94
N GLY A 57 -26.04 -27.31 -5.32
CA GLY A 57 -25.28 -27.05 -6.55
C GLY A 57 -26.12 -27.24 -7.82
N ASP A 58 -26.88 -28.32 -7.90
CA ASP A 58 -27.76 -28.65 -9.01
C ASP A 58 -28.93 -27.66 -9.11
N ALA A 59 -29.56 -27.29 -7.98
CA ALA A 59 -30.59 -26.25 -7.93
C ALA A 59 -30.06 -24.87 -8.34
N LEU A 60 -28.82 -24.51 -7.98
CA LEU A 60 -28.19 -23.27 -8.46
C LEU A 60 -27.90 -23.30 -9.97
N ALA A 61 -27.54 -24.47 -10.51
CA ALA A 61 -27.39 -24.65 -11.96
C ALA A 61 -28.73 -24.55 -12.69
N GLU A 62 -29.80 -25.14 -12.13
CA GLU A 62 -31.17 -25.04 -12.65
C GLU A 62 -31.67 -23.58 -12.62
N ILE A 63 -31.53 -22.86 -11.50
CA ILE A 63 -31.88 -21.44 -11.39
C ILE A 63 -31.14 -20.59 -12.45
N LYS A 64 -29.86 -20.90 -12.73
CA LYS A 64 -29.09 -20.21 -13.77
C LYS A 64 -29.60 -20.55 -15.19
N SER A 65 -30.00 -21.80 -15.43
CA SER A 65 -30.63 -22.24 -16.68
C SER A 65 -31.99 -21.56 -16.91
N LEU A 66 -32.84 -21.54 -15.87
CA LEU A 66 -34.17 -20.92 -15.89
C LEU A 66 -34.08 -19.41 -16.14
N ARG A 67 -33.17 -18.68 -15.49
CA ARG A 67 -32.94 -17.25 -15.77
C ARG A 67 -32.49 -16.96 -17.21
N ASN A 68 -31.69 -17.84 -17.80
CA ASN A 68 -31.32 -17.72 -19.22
C ASN A 68 -32.52 -18.00 -20.16
N SER A 69 -33.38 -18.96 -19.80
CA SER A 69 -34.63 -19.26 -20.52
C SER A 69 -35.66 -18.13 -20.40
N GLU A 70 -35.77 -17.54 -19.23
CA GLU A 70 -36.60 -16.37 -18.91
C GLU A 70 -36.16 -15.16 -19.75
N ARG A 71 -34.87 -14.82 -19.74
CA ARG A 71 -34.31 -13.75 -20.60
C ARG A 71 -34.54 -13.95 -22.09
N LEU A 72 -34.55 -15.19 -22.58
CA LEU A 72 -34.87 -15.49 -23.98
C LEU A 72 -36.37 -15.30 -24.29
N LYS A 73 -37.26 -15.57 -23.32
CA LYS A 73 -38.70 -15.29 -23.43
C LYS A 73 -39.00 -13.80 -23.35
N GLU A 74 -38.35 -13.07 -22.44
CA GLU A 74 -38.43 -11.60 -22.36
C GLU A 74 -38.09 -10.97 -23.71
N LYS A 75 -36.95 -11.34 -24.31
CA LYS A 75 -36.56 -10.85 -25.63
C LYS A 75 -37.56 -11.19 -26.75
N GLY A 76 -38.18 -12.38 -26.69
CA GLY A 76 -39.26 -12.74 -27.63
C GLY A 76 -40.54 -11.92 -27.42
N VAL A 77 -40.83 -11.48 -26.18
CA VAL A 77 -41.94 -10.57 -25.88
C VAL A 77 -41.62 -9.15 -26.31
N GLU A 78 -40.38 -8.68 -26.16
CA GLU A 78 -39.91 -7.39 -26.72
C GLU A 78 -40.10 -7.36 -28.24
N GLU A 79 -39.60 -8.38 -28.96
CA GLU A 79 -39.70 -8.49 -30.41
C GLU A 79 -41.17 -8.53 -30.90
N LEU A 80 -42.04 -9.29 -30.23
CA LEU A 80 -43.47 -9.33 -30.55
C LEU A 80 -44.20 -8.02 -30.22
N THR A 81 -43.72 -7.27 -29.21
CA THR A 81 -44.29 -5.96 -28.86
C THR A 81 -43.93 -4.91 -29.91
N ASP A 82 -42.69 -4.92 -30.41
CA ASP A 82 -42.27 -4.05 -31.51
C ASP A 82 -43.02 -4.36 -32.82
N GLU A 83 -43.26 -5.64 -33.13
CA GLU A 83 -44.11 -6.02 -34.27
C GLU A 83 -45.57 -5.57 -34.09
N LEU A 84 -46.13 -5.70 -32.89
CA LEU A 84 -47.49 -5.24 -32.58
C LEU A 84 -47.64 -3.73 -32.74
N ASN A 85 -46.73 -2.94 -32.17
CA ASN A 85 -46.69 -1.48 -32.31
C ASN A 85 -46.63 -1.07 -33.79
N LYS A 86 -45.78 -1.75 -34.59
CA LYS A 86 -45.60 -1.51 -36.02
C LYS A 86 -46.79 -1.94 -36.89
N VAL A 87 -47.70 -2.76 -36.37
CA VAL A 87 -48.99 -3.09 -37.01
C VAL A 87 -50.07 -2.08 -36.61
N ASP A 88 -50.11 -1.67 -35.35
CA ASP A 88 -51.01 -0.64 -34.82
C ASP A 88 -50.76 0.74 -35.49
N GLU A 89 -49.51 1.15 -35.69
CA GLU A 89 -49.17 2.35 -36.48
C GLU A 89 -49.71 2.29 -37.92
N LYS A 90 -49.60 1.13 -38.58
CA LYS A 90 -50.12 0.93 -39.94
C LYS A 90 -51.65 0.95 -39.97
N LEU A 91 -52.31 0.39 -38.96
CA LEU A 91 -53.76 0.42 -38.82
C LEU A 91 -54.24 1.86 -38.70
N LYS A 92 -53.68 2.64 -37.77
CA LYS A 92 -53.98 4.06 -37.59
C LYS A 92 -53.75 4.89 -38.85
N ALA A 93 -52.65 4.64 -39.56
CA ALA A 93 -52.37 5.29 -40.84
C ALA A 93 -53.41 4.94 -41.93
N ALA A 94 -53.88 3.70 -41.98
CA ALA A 94 -54.93 3.26 -42.90
C ALA A 94 -56.31 3.84 -42.54
N GLU A 95 -56.64 3.93 -41.25
CA GLU A 95 -57.88 4.52 -40.74
C GLU A 95 -57.98 6.01 -41.10
N VAL A 96 -56.92 6.80 -40.87
CA VAL A 96 -56.86 8.23 -41.24
C VAL A 96 -57.00 8.42 -42.76
N LEU A 97 -56.39 7.55 -43.57
CA LEU A 97 -56.50 7.60 -45.03
C LEU A 97 -57.93 7.27 -45.49
N LEU A 98 -58.58 6.29 -44.85
CA LEU A 98 -59.97 5.89 -45.12
C LEU A 98 -60.97 6.99 -44.71
N GLU A 99 -60.75 7.64 -43.57
CA GLU A 99 -61.55 8.80 -43.15
C GLU A 99 -61.40 9.98 -44.11
N SER A 100 -60.16 10.31 -44.52
CA SER A 100 -59.87 11.33 -45.54
C SER A 100 -60.64 11.06 -46.85
N LYS A 101 -60.61 9.81 -47.34
CA LYS A 101 -61.37 9.40 -48.54
C LYS A 101 -62.88 9.49 -48.36
N ASN A 102 -63.41 9.25 -47.16
CA ASN A 102 -64.83 9.46 -46.86
C ASN A 102 -65.23 10.94 -46.81
N LEU A 103 -64.36 11.84 -46.33
CA LEU A 103 -64.59 13.28 -46.37
C LEU A 103 -64.55 13.83 -47.81
N GLU A 104 -63.59 13.40 -48.62
CA GLU A 104 -63.52 13.72 -50.06
C GLU A 104 -64.79 13.26 -50.80
N LYS A 105 -65.27 12.04 -50.52
CA LYS A 105 -66.51 11.50 -51.09
C LYS A 105 -67.77 12.31 -50.70
N LYS A 106 -67.83 12.84 -49.47
CA LYS A 106 -68.92 13.76 -49.05
C LYS A 106 -68.85 15.06 -49.85
N LYS A 107 -67.69 15.69 -49.90
CA LYS A 107 -67.43 16.95 -50.63
C LYS A 107 -67.84 16.84 -52.11
N ILE A 108 -67.42 15.79 -52.81
CA ILE A 108 -67.78 15.55 -54.22
C ILE A 108 -69.30 15.38 -54.40
N ASN A 109 -70.00 14.75 -53.44
CA ASN A 109 -71.45 14.58 -53.50
C ASN A 109 -72.22 15.89 -53.23
N GLU A 110 -71.70 16.74 -52.35
CA GLU A 110 -72.22 18.09 -52.08
C GLU A 110 -71.99 19.02 -53.28
N GLU A 111 -70.79 18.99 -53.89
CA GLU A 111 -70.46 19.69 -55.13
C GLU A 111 -71.37 19.25 -56.28
N LYS A 112 -71.61 17.94 -56.45
CA LYS A 112 -72.56 17.41 -57.43
C LYS A 112 -73.99 17.91 -57.20
N ARG A 113 -74.43 18.00 -55.94
CA ARG A 113 -75.75 18.52 -55.58
C ARG A 113 -75.86 20.02 -55.86
N ALA A 114 -74.81 20.79 -55.57
CA ALA A 114 -74.72 22.21 -55.88
C ALA A 114 -74.70 22.47 -57.41
N ALA A 115 -73.96 21.66 -58.18
CA ALA A 115 -73.93 21.74 -59.63
C ALA A 115 -75.31 21.48 -60.27
N LEU A 116 -76.05 20.47 -59.79
CA LEU A 116 -77.43 20.21 -60.23
C LEU A 116 -78.37 21.35 -59.86
N ALA A 117 -78.25 21.94 -58.66
CA ALA A 117 -79.04 23.11 -58.27
C ALA A 117 -78.72 24.34 -59.14
N ALA A 118 -77.44 24.57 -59.46
CA ALA A 118 -77.00 25.63 -60.35
C ALA A 118 -77.51 25.42 -61.79
N GLN A 119 -77.53 24.17 -62.28
CA GLN A 119 -78.12 23.82 -63.58
C GLN A 119 -79.60 24.19 -63.63
N PHE A 120 -80.41 23.76 -62.65
CA PHE A 120 -81.83 24.13 -62.60
C PHE A 120 -82.05 25.65 -62.45
N ALA A 121 -81.20 26.35 -61.69
CA ALA A 121 -81.25 27.81 -61.56
C ALA A 121 -80.92 28.53 -62.88
N ALA A 122 -79.93 28.06 -63.63
CA ALA A 122 -79.61 28.58 -64.96
C ALA A 122 -80.76 28.32 -65.96
N GLU A 123 -81.34 27.12 -65.96
CA GLU A 123 -82.46 26.73 -66.81
C GLU A 123 -83.74 27.54 -66.50
N ALA A 124 -84.01 27.81 -65.23
CA ALA A 124 -85.09 28.72 -64.79
C ALA A 124 -84.80 30.20 -65.12
N THR A 125 -83.53 30.57 -65.28
CA THR A 125 -83.15 31.94 -65.68
C THR A 125 -83.24 32.13 -67.19
N LEU A 126 -82.85 31.12 -67.99
CA LEU A 126 -83.14 31.08 -69.44
C LEU A 126 -84.64 31.20 -69.73
N ARG A 127 -85.50 30.46 -69.00
CA ARG A 127 -86.96 30.59 -69.13
C ARG A 127 -87.45 32.01 -68.80
N ARG A 128 -86.90 32.65 -67.77
CA ARG A 128 -87.25 34.04 -67.42
C ARG A 128 -86.77 35.06 -68.44
N VAL A 129 -85.57 34.91 -69.00
CA VAL A 129 -85.06 35.79 -70.07
C VAL A 129 -85.91 35.66 -71.34
N HIS A 130 -86.27 34.44 -71.75
CA HIS A 130 -87.17 34.24 -72.89
C HIS A 130 -88.59 34.77 -72.67
N ALA A 131 -89.07 34.84 -71.41
CA ALA A 131 -90.33 35.50 -71.07
C ALA A 131 -90.20 37.04 -71.06
N ALA A 132 -89.09 37.57 -70.55
CA ALA A 132 -88.82 39.01 -70.45
C ALA A 132 -88.47 39.68 -71.80
N GLN A 133 -88.35 38.92 -72.89
CA GLN A 133 -88.25 39.43 -74.27
C GLN A 133 -89.60 39.87 -74.86
N LYS A 134 -90.61 40.11 -74.00
CA LYS A 134 -91.93 40.64 -74.34
C LYS A 134 -92.47 41.55 -73.23
N ASP A 135 -92.02 42.79 -73.23
CA ASP A 135 -92.84 44.01 -73.15
C ASP A 135 -91.91 45.23 -73.02
N ASP A 136 -92.10 46.24 -73.87
CA ASP A 136 -91.24 47.42 -73.94
C ASP A 136 -91.81 48.59 -73.14
N GLU A 137 -91.12 48.98 -72.06
CA GLU A 137 -91.06 50.39 -71.63
C GLU A 137 -89.74 50.66 -70.88
N MET A 138 -88.61 50.45 -71.58
CA MET A 138 -87.28 50.59 -70.99
C MET A 138 -86.80 52.06 -71.03
N PRO A 139 -86.29 52.63 -69.91
CA PRO A 139 -85.75 54.00 -69.88
C PRO A 139 -84.57 54.22 -70.86
N PRO A 140 -84.27 55.48 -71.23
CA PRO A 140 -83.12 55.82 -72.08
C PRO A 140 -81.82 55.19 -71.56
N ILE A 141 -81.14 54.46 -72.44
CA ILE A 141 -80.09 53.50 -72.07
C ILE A 141 -78.94 54.16 -71.29
N GLU A 142 -78.51 55.35 -71.67
CA GLU A 142 -77.48 56.14 -70.97
C GLU A 142 -77.80 56.39 -69.49
N ALA A 143 -79.08 56.57 -69.13
CA ALA A 143 -79.50 56.84 -67.75
C ALA A 143 -79.35 55.61 -66.83
N ILE A 144 -79.38 54.40 -67.42
CA ILE A 144 -79.13 53.13 -66.72
C ILE A 144 -77.63 52.78 -66.76
N ILE A 145 -76.95 53.07 -67.87
CA ILE A 145 -75.53 52.76 -68.07
C ILE A 145 -74.62 53.63 -67.19
N ALA A 146 -74.82 54.95 -67.11
CA ALA A 146 -73.85 55.85 -66.47
C ALA A 146 -73.56 55.54 -64.98
N PRO A 147 -74.55 55.18 -64.13
CA PRO A 147 -74.27 54.71 -62.76
C PRO A 147 -73.46 53.40 -62.74
N LEU A 148 -73.82 52.45 -63.60
CA LEU A 148 -73.14 51.14 -63.70
C LEU A 148 -71.69 51.29 -64.19
N GLU A 149 -71.40 52.23 -65.10
CA GLU A 149 -70.03 52.56 -65.51
C GLU A 149 -69.21 53.18 -64.37
N ALA A 150 -69.82 54.02 -63.54
CA ALA A 150 -69.16 54.61 -62.38
C ALA A 150 -68.85 53.56 -61.30
N GLU A 151 -69.81 52.68 -60.99
CA GLU A 151 -69.62 51.54 -60.09
C GLU A 151 -68.56 50.57 -60.61
N LEU A 152 -68.61 50.22 -61.90
CA LEU A 152 -67.63 49.35 -62.56
C LEU A 152 -66.22 49.98 -62.60
N LYS A 153 -66.11 51.31 -62.68
CA LYS A 153 -64.84 52.03 -62.54
C LYS A 153 -64.31 51.99 -61.10
N LEU A 154 -65.17 52.17 -60.09
CA LEU A 154 -64.80 52.02 -58.68
C LEU A 154 -64.36 50.58 -58.35
N ALA A 155 -65.12 49.58 -58.79
CA ALA A 155 -64.77 48.16 -58.63
C ALA A 155 -63.43 47.82 -59.32
N ARG A 156 -63.13 48.39 -60.49
CA ARG A 156 -61.80 48.25 -61.13
C ARG A 156 -60.67 48.86 -60.30
N MET A 157 -60.91 50.01 -59.66
CA MET A 157 -59.93 50.64 -58.76
C MET A 157 -59.73 49.82 -57.47
N GLU A 158 -60.80 49.28 -56.90
CA GLU A 158 -60.73 48.39 -55.74
C GLU A 158 -59.98 47.08 -56.06
N VAL A 159 -60.29 46.44 -57.20
CA VAL A 159 -59.56 45.26 -57.68
C VAL A 159 -58.07 45.56 -57.90
N ALA A 160 -57.71 46.73 -58.43
CA ALA A 160 -56.31 47.14 -58.58
C ALA A 160 -55.61 47.28 -57.21
N LYS A 161 -56.26 47.92 -56.23
CA LYS A 161 -55.74 48.02 -54.86
C LYS A 161 -55.57 46.64 -54.23
N LEU A 162 -56.59 45.78 -54.32
CA LEU A 162 -56.55 44.42 -53.78
C LEU A 162 -55.44 43.56 -54.44
N GLN A 163 -55.12 43.79 -55.72
CA GLN A 163 -53.97 43.14 -56.36
C GLN A 163 -52.63 43.59 -55.75
N ASP A 164 -52.46 44.88 -55.44
CA ASP A 164 -51.23 45.37 -54.80
C ASP A 164 -51.12 45.00 -53.31
N ASP A 165 -52.23 44.99 -52.58
CA ASP A 165 -52.31 44.44 -51.21
C ASP A 165 -51.95 42.94 -51.21
N ASN A 166 -52.46 42.15 -52.17
CA ASN A 166 -52.12 40.72 -52.29
C ASN A 166 -50.64 40.50 -52.66
N ARG A 167 -50.08 41.32 -53.57
CA ARG A 167 -48.63 41.35 -53.85
C ARG A 167 -47.81 41.76 -52.62
N ALA A 168 -48.34 42.57 -51.69
CA ALA A 168 -47.66 42.91 -50.46
C ALA A 168 -47.67 41.72 -49.47
N LEU A 169 -48.79 41.01 -49.36
CA LEU A 169 -48.90 39.76 -48.60
C LEU A 169 -47.93 38.68 -49.13
N ASP A 170 -47.84 38.47 -50.45
CA ASP A 170 -46.88 37.54 -51.07
C ASP A 170 -45.42 37.81 -50.64
N ARG A 171 -45.02 39.08 -50.61
CA ARG A 171 -43.67 39.48 -50.18
C ARG A 171 -43.47 39.24 -48.69
N LEU A 172 -44.48 39.55 -47.86
CA LEU A 172 -44.44 39.33 -46.41
C LEU A 172 -44.37 37.84 -46.06
N THR A 173 -45.13 36.99 -46.76
CA THR A 173 -45.11 35.52 -46.61
C THR A 173 -43.71 34.98 -46.92
N LYS A 174 -43.14 35.32 -48.09
CA LYS A 174 -41.78 34.91 -48.46
C LYS A 174 -40.71 35.40 -47.48
N SER A 175 -40.86 36.61 -46.94
CA SER A 175 -39.96 37.13 -45.90
C SER A 175 -40.08 36.37 -44.57
N LYS A 176 -41.27 35.88 -44.21
CA LYS A 176 -41.48 35.05 -43.01
C LYS A 176 -40.99 33.62 -43.20
N GLU A 177 -41.19 33.03 -44.38
CA GLU A 177 -40.64 31.72 -44.75
C GLU A 177 -39.11 31.72 -44.69
N ALA A 178 -38.46 32.75 -45.24
CA ALA A 178 -37.01 32.92 -45.15
C ALA A 178 -36.52 33.01 -43.69
N ALA A 179 -37.18 33.81 -42.85
CA ALA A 179 -36.84 33.96 -41.43
C ALA A 179 -37.08 32.67 -40.62
N LEU A 180 -38.13 31.90 -40.94
CA LEU A 180 -38.38 30.59 -40.33
C LEU A 180 -37.27 29.58 -40.70
N LEU A 181 -36.84 29.54 -41.95
CA LEU A 181 -35.72 28.68 -42.39
C LEU A 181 -34.37 29.10 -41.78
N GLU A 182 -34.17 30.37 -41.44
CA GLU A 182 -32.98 30.84 -40.71
C GLU A 182 -33.03 30.47 -39.21
N ALA A 183 -34.20 30.62 -38.59
CA ALA A 183 -34.45 30.15 -37.22
C ALA A 183 -34.29 28.62 -37.11
N GLU A 184 -34.81 27.85 -38.07
CA GLU A 184 -34.68 26.39 -38.09
C GLU A 184 -33.22 25.94 -38.15
N ARG A 185 -32.41 26.51 -39.06
CA ARG A 185 -30.96 26.24 -39.12
C ARG A 185 -30.26 26.59 -37.80
N THR A 186 -30.66 27.69 -37.16
CA THR A 186 -30.12 28.11 -35.86
C THR A 186 -30.45 27.09 -34.77
N VAL A 187 -31.67 26.55 -34.75
CA VAL A 187 -32.09 25.47 -33.83
C VAL A 187 -31.34 24.17 -34.12
N GLN A 188 -31.20 23.76 -35.39
CA GLN A 188 -30.43 22.57 -35.78
C GLN A 188 -28.97 22.66 -35.32
N ILE A 189 -28.32 23.83 -35.49
CA ILE A 189 -26.95 24.09 -35.01
C ILE A 189 -26.89 24.07 -33.47
N ALA A 190 -27.90 24.58 -32.78
CA ALA A 190 -27.97 24.54 -31.31
C ALA A 190 -28.13 23.09 -30.79
N LEU A 191 -28.97 22.27 -31.43
CA LEU A 191 -29.15 20.85 -31.09
C LEU A 191 -27.86 20.04 -31.31
N ALA A 192 -27.16 20.26 -32.42
CA ALA A 192 -25.87 19.61 -32.68
C ALA A 192 -24.81 19.99 -31.62
N LYS A 193 -24.78 21.26 -31.18
CA LYS A 193 -23.91 21.71 -30.08
C LYS A 193 -24.31 21.10 -28.72
N ALA A 194 -25.60 20.96 -28.44
CA ALA A 194 -26.08 20.31 -27.22
C ALA A 194 -25.64 18.84 -27.15
N SER A 195 -25.85 18.07 -28.22
CA SER A 195 -25.40 16.67 -28.30
C SER A 195 -23.90 16.52 -28.06
N LEU A 196 -23.07 17.40 -28.66
CA LEU A 196 -21.63 17.40 -28.44
C LEU A 196 -21.24 17.73 -26.98
N VAL A 197 -21.99 18.62 -26.32
CA VAL A 197 -21.81 18.93 -24.89
C VAL A 197 -22.17 17.72 -24.03
N ASP A 198 -23.24 17.00 -24.35
CA ASP A 198 -23.65 15.79 -23.62
C ASP A 198 -22.62 14.65 -23.80
N ASP A 199 -22.11 14.44 -25.00
CA ASP A 199 -21.03 13.48 -25.28
C ASP A 199 -19.74 13.83 -24.51
N LEU A 200 -19.38 15.12 -24.43
CA LEU A 200 -18.25 15.60 -23.63
C LEU A 200 -18.50 15.47 -22.12
N GLN A 201 -19.74 15.64 -21.64
CA GLN A 201 -20.09 15.38 -20.24
C GLN A 201 -19.97 13.88 -19.91
N ASN A 202 -20.50 13.01 -20.76
CA ASN A 202 -20.37 11.55 -20.63
C ASN A 202 -18.90 11.12 -20.58
N LYS A 203 -18.07 11.67 -21.48
CA LYS A 203 -16.62 11.40 -21.52
C LYS A 203 -15.89 11.93 -20.28
N ASN A 204 -16.27 13.08 -19.74
CA ASN A 204 -15.72 13.60 -18.48
C ASN A 204 -16.12 12.75 -17.27
N GLN A 205 -17.37 12.28 -17.18
CA GLN A 205 -17.80 11.36 -16.12
C GLN A 205 -17.01 10.04 -16.16
N GLU A 206 -16.74 9.51 -17.35
CA GLU A 206 -15.95 8.29 -17.51
C GLU A 206 -14.47 8.51 -17.15
N LEU A 207 -13.87 9.63 -17.53
CA LEU A 207 -12.52 10.01 -17.10
C LEU A 207 -12.41 10.19 -15.56
N MET A 208 -13.45 10.71 -14.90
CA MET A 208 -13.47 10.80 -13.42
C MET A 208 -13.45 9.41 -12.77
N LYS A 209 -14.25 8.45 -13.26
CA LYS A 209 -14.22 7.06 -12.75
C LYS A 209 -12.85 6.42 -12.96
N GLN A 210 -12.21 6.66 -14.11
CA GLN A 210 -10.86 6.13 -14.38
C GLN A 210 -9.81 6.74 -13.44
N ILE A 211 -9.94 8.03 -13.10
CA ILE A 211 -9.11 8.68 -12.08
C ILE A 211 -9.36 8.08 -10.69
N GLU A 212 -10.61 7.81 -10.29
CA GLU A 212 -10.96 7.16 -9.02
C GLU A 212 -10.39 5.73 -8.92
N ILE A 213 -10.50 4.94 -10.00
CA ILE A 213 -9.90 3.60 -10.10
C ILE A 213 -8.38 3.68 -9.93
N CYS A 214 -7.70 4.55 -10.69
CA CYS A 214 -6.25 4.74 -10.58
C CYS A 214 -5.83 5.20 -9.17
N GLN A 215 -6.67 5.96 -8.45
CA GLN A 215 -6.39 6.36 -7.07
C GLN A 215 -6.49 5.20 -6.08
N GLU A 216 -7.51 4.33 -6.15
CA GLU A 216 -7.56 3.15 -5.28
C GLU A 216 -6.49 2.11 -5.66
N GLU A 217 -6.16 1.95 -6.95
CA GLU A 217 -5.04 1.11 -7.40
C GLU A 217 -3.71 1.56 -6.78
N ASN A 218 -3.37 2.85 -6.88
CA ASN A 218 -2.17 3.39 -6.23
C ASN A 218 -2.20 3.16 -4.71
N LYS A 219 -3.36 3.36 -4.06
CA LYS A 219 -3.58 3.11 -2.63
C LYS A 219 -3.51 1.62 -2.25
N ILE A 220 -3.74 0.69 -3.18
CA ILE A 220 -3.51 -0.75 -3.01
C ILE A 220 -2.02 -1.09 -3.19
N LEU A 221 -1.36 -0.51 -4.19
CA LEU A 221 0.09 -0.64 -4.39
C LEU A 221 0.87 -0.12 -3.18
N ASP A 222 0.46 1.00 -2.60
CA ASP A 222 1.04 1.59 -1.37
C ASP A 222 0.92 0.64 -0.16
N LYS A 223 -0.26 0.01 0.03
CA LYS A 223 -0.49 -0.99 1.09
C LYS A 223 0.42 -2.21 0.87
N MET A 224 0.52 -2.71 -0.36
CA MET A 224 1.40 -3.84 -0.72
C MET A 224 2.87 -3.50 -0.51
N LEU A 225 3.32 -2.30 -0.90
CA LEU A 225 4.70 -1.86 -0.74
C LEU A 225 5.08 -1.80 0.75
N ARG A 226 4.22 -1.20 1.60
CA ARG A 226 4.43 -1.18 3.06
C ARG A 226 4.47 -2.59 3.66
N GLN A 227 3.63 -3.52 3.20
CA GLN A 227 3.66 -4.92 3.62
C GLN A 227 4.97 -5.61 3.24
N LYS A 228 5.43 -5.42 1.99
CA LYS A 228 6.70 -6.00 1.50
C LYS A 228 7.92 -5.41 2.23
N VAL A 229 7.93 -4.11 2.53
CA VAL A 229 8.96 -3.49 3.37
C VAL A 229 8.98 -4.11 4.77
N ALA A 230 7.82 -4.25 5.42
CA ALA A 230 7.72 -4.89 6.75
C ALA A 230 8.07 -6.39 6.74
N GLU A 231 7.99 -7.07 5.59
CA GLU A 231 8.49 -8.44 5.42
C GLU A 231 10.01 -8.47 5.25
N VAL A 232 10.58 -7.57 4.43
CA VAL A 232 12.03 -7.40 4.28
C VAL A 232 12.70 -6.98 5.60
N GLU A 233 12.07 -6.12 6.40
CA GLU A 233 12.54 -5.76 7.74
C GLU A 233 12.61 -6.97 8.69
N LYS A 234 11.60 -7.85 8.67
CA LYS A 234 11.60 -9.10 9.44
C LYS A 234 12.69 -10.06 8.98
N LEU A 235 12.87 -10.24 7.67
CA LEU A 235 13.94 -11.07 7.12
C LEU A 235 15.33 -10.49 7.46
N THR A 236 15.47 -9.16 7.45
CA THR A 236 16.70 -8.47 7.87
C THR A 236 16.97 -8.61 9.37
N GLN A 237 15.92 -8.78 10.19
CA GLN A 237 16.04 -9.10 11.62
C GLN A 237 16.48 -10.55 11.82
N THR A 238 15.86 -11.53 11.15
CA THR A 238 16.25 -12.95 11.31
C THR A 238 17.64 -13.24 10.73
N VAL A 239 18.09 -12.53 9.69
CA VAL A 239 19.48 -12.61 9.21
C VAL A 239 20.45 -12.17 10.30
N ARG A 240 20.22 -11.02 10.97
CA ARG A 240 21.10 -10.55 12.06
C ARG A 240 21.10 -11.48 13.27
N GLU A 241 19.97 -12.06 13.63
CA GLU A 241 19.88 -13.09 14.68
C GLU A 241 20.67 -14.37 14.32
N LEU A 242 20.69 -14.76 13.04
CA LEU A 242 21.51 -15.87 12.55
C LEU A 242 23.00 -15.53 12.50
N GLU A 243 23.37 -14.29 12.14
CA GLU A 243 24.75 -13.78 12.19
C GLU A 243 25.29 -13.80 13.63
N GLU A 244 24.52 -13.31 14.60
CA GLU A 244 24.85 -13.39 16.04
C GLU A 244 25.00 -14.85 16.51
N ALA A 245 24.09 -15.74 16.10
CA ALA A 245 24.17 -17.17 16.43
C ALA A 245 25.41 -17.86 15.82
N VAL A 246 25.81 -17.49 14.59
CA VAL A 246 27.04 -17.99 13.94
C VAL A 246 28.29 -17.48 14.64
N LEU A 247 28.33 -16.20 15.05
CA LEU A 247 29.44 -15.64 15.83
C LEU A 247 29.57 -16.33 17.20
N ALA A 248 28.46 -16.55 17.91
CA ALA A 248 28.43 -17.30 19.16
C ALA A 248 28.87 -18.76 18.97
N GLY A 249 28.43 -19.42 17.89
CA GLY A 249 28.87 -20.76 17.51
C GLY A 249 30.37 -20.83 17.21
N GLY A 250 30.93 -19.81 16.56
CA GLY A 250 32.37 -19.67 16.31
C GLY A 250 33.18 -19.54 17.61
N ALA A 251 32.70 -18.71 18.56
CA ALA A 251 33.31 -18.57 19.89
C ALA A 251 33.27 -19.89 20.69
N ALA A 252 32.13 -20.59 20.67
CA ALA A 252 32.00 -21.91 21.31
C ALA A 252 32.94 -22.96 20.67
N ALA A 253 33.05 -22.98 19.34
CA ALA A 253 33.96 -23.88 18.63
C ALA A 253 35.44 -23.59 18.93
N ASN A 254 35.82 -22.32 19.14
CA ASN A 254 37.15 -21.95 19.60
C ASN A 254 37.42 -22.51 21.01
N ALA A 255 36.53 -22.27 21.96
CA ALA A 255 36.65 -22.78 23.33
C ALA A 255 36.75 -24.31 23.38
N VAL A 256 36.00 -25.04 22.54
CA VAL A 256 36.11 -26.51 22.43
C VAL A 256 37.50 -26.95 21.96
N ARG A 257 38.11 -26.26 20.97
CA ARG A 257 39.48 -26.58 20.51
C ARG A 257 40.53 -26.28 21.58
N ASP A 258 40.34 -25.24 22.39
CA ASP A 258 41.29 -24.91 23.47
C ASP A 258 41.18 -25.87 24.66
N TYR A 259 39.96 -26.30 25.04
CA TYR A 259 39.79 -27.41 25.99
C TYR A 259 40.38 -28.72 25.45
N GLN A 260 40.19 -29.04 24.17
CA GLN A 260 40.78 -30.21 23.53
C GLN A 260 42.32 -30.18 23.60
N ARG A 261 42.93 -29.01 23.38
CA ARG A 261 44.38 -28.79 23.51
C ARG A 261 44.86 -28.99 24.95
N LYS A 262 44.21 -28.38 25.94
CA LYS A 262 44.57 -28.55 27.37
C LYS A 262 44.39 -30.00 27.84
N VAL A 263 43.42 -30.74 27.30
CA VAL A 263 43.26 -32.19 27.54
C VAL A 263 44.38 -33.02 26.89
N GLN A 264 44.87 -32.63 25.70
CA GLN A 264 46.06 -33.25 25.09
C GLN A 264 47.31 -33.01 25.95
N GLU A 265 47.56 -31.76 26.36
CA GLU A 265 48.67 -31.38 27.25
C GLU A 265 48.64 -32.19 28.57
N MET A 266 47.50 -32.19 29.29
CA MET A 266 47.36 -32.97 30.54
C MET A 266 47.52 -34.48 30.33
N ASN A 267 47.18 -35.00 29.15
CA ASN A 267 47.37 -36.41 28.82
C ASN A 267 48.84 -36.73 28.47
N GLU A 268 49.64 -35.75 28.06
CA GLU A 268 51.10 -35.87 27.90
C GLU A 268 51.83 -35.74 29.23
N GLU A 269 51.45 -34.75 30.05
CA GLU A 269 51.85 -34.62 31.46
C GLU A 269 51.58 -35.93 32.22
N ARG A 270 50.36 -36.50 32.10
CA ARG A 270 50.02 -37.81 32.68
C ARG A 270 50.94 -38.92 32.21
N LYS A 271 51.23 -39.04 30.90
CA LYS A 271 52.15 -40.05 30.37
C LYS A 271 53.59 -39.85 30.87
N ILE A 272 54.01 -38.62 31.21
CA ILE A 272 55.32 -38.35 31.83
C ILE A 272 55.30 -38.84 33.28
N LEU A 273 54.31 -38.42 34.06
CA LEU A 273 54.13 -38.83 35.45
C LEU A 273 53.96 -40.35 35.62
N GLU A 274 53.24 -41.03 34.73
CA GLU A 274 53.11 -42.50 34.73
C GLU A 274 54.46 -43.20 34.54
N ARG A 275 55.33 -42.66 33.67
CA ARG A 275 56.70 -43.17 33.50
C ARG A 275 57.58 -42.84 34.71
N GLU A 276 57.36 -41.72 35.38
CA GLU A 276 58.07 -41.35 36.61
C GLU A 276 57.68 -42.22 37.79
N VAL A 277 56.38 -42.47 37.99
CA VAL A 277 55.87 -43.42 38.98
C VAL A 277 56.39 -44.83 38.67
N ALA A 278 56.47 -45.25 37.41
CA ALA A 278 57.08 -46.53 37.03
C ALA A 278 58.59 -46.57 37.38
N ARG A 279 59.37 -45.52 37.05
CA ARG A 279 60.78 -45.41 37.43
C ARG A 279 60.96 -45.44 38.96
N ALA A 280 60.18 -44.64 39.69
CA ALA A 280 60.20 -44.56 41.14
C ALA A 280 59.83 -45.90 41.79
N LYS A 281 58.84 -46.63 41.26
CA LYS A 281 58.47 -47.97 41.71
C LYS A 281 59.59 -48.99 41.49
N VAL A 282 60.31 -48.94 40.37
CA VAL A 282 61.49 -49.78 40.14
C VAL A 282 62.61 -49.46 41.13
N THR A 283 62.89 -48.17 41.39
CA THR A 283 63.89 -47.76 42.39
C THR A 283 63.48 -48.16 43.81
N ALA A 284 62.22 -47.95 44.20
CA ALA A 284 61.69 -48.34 45.50
C ALA A 284 61.74 -49.86 45.70
N ASN A 285 61.38 -50.65 44.67
CA ASN A 285 61.53 -52.10 44.71
C ASN A 285 63.00 -52.51 44.89
N ARG A 286 63.94 -51.89 44.17
CA ARG A 286 65.39 -52.15 44.33
C ARG A 286 65.87 -51.85 45.75
N VAL A 287 65.49 -50.70 46.32
CA VAL A 287 65.81 -50.35 47.72
C VAL A 287 65.19 -51.35 48.69
N ALA A 288 63.92 -51.73 48.48
CA ALA A 288 63.26 -52.74 49.31
C ALA A 288 63.95 -54.12 49.23
N THR A 289 64.48 -54.52 48.07
CA THR A 289 65.30 -55.74 47.95
C THR A 289 66.64 -55.62 48.66
N VAL A 290 67.32 -54.48 48.59
CA VAL A 290 68.59 -54.25 49.32
C VAL A 290 68.35 -54.32 50.83
N VAL A 291 67.37 -53.57 51.35
CA VAL A 291 67.01 -53.60 52.78
C VAL A 291 66.52 -54.98 53.19
N ALA A 292 65.74 -55.68 52.38
CA ALA A 292 65.34 -57.06 52.69
C ALA A 292 66.54 -58.03 52.79
N ASN A 293 67.61 -57.81 52.01
CA ASN A 293 68.84 -58.60 52.13
C ASN A 293 69.65 -58.24 53.38
N GLU A 294 69.68 -56.97 53.80
CA GLU A 294 70.33 -56.54 55.06
C GLU A 294 69.65 -57.13 56.31
N TRP A 295 68.36 -57.48 56.23
CA TRP A 295 67.56 -58.03 57.32
C TRP A 295 67.43 -59.58 57.29
N LYS A 296 68.35 -60.25 56.59
CA LYS A 296 68.46 -61.72 56.59
C LYS A 296 69.29 -62.23 57.77
N ASP A 297 68.94 -63.43 58.25
CA ASP A 297 69.75 -64.20 59.18
C ASP A 297 70.93 -64.90 58.49
N ALA A 298 71.77 -65.60 59.27
CA ALA A 298 72.90 -66.38 58.76
C ALA A 298 72.51 -67.56 57.85
N ASN A 299 71.21 -67.86 57.69
CA ASN A 299 70.66 -68.87 56.79
C ASN A 299 69.97 -68.24 55.56
N ASP A 300 70.27 -66.98 55.25
CA ASP A 300 69.72 -66.17 54.14
C ASP A 300 68.19 -65.89 54.24
N LYS A 301 67.59 -66.02 55.42
CA LYS A 301 66.14 -65.85 55.64
C LYS A 301 65.83 -64.54 56.37
N VAL A 302 64.87 -63.78 55.84
CA VAL A 302 64.35 -62.58 56.52
C VAL A 302 63.50 -62.98 57.71
N MET A 303 63.74 -62.36 58.87
CA MET A 303 62.97 -62.64 60.10
C MET A 303 61.46 -62.39 59.89
N PRO A 304 60.56 -63.34 60.22
CA PRO A 304 59.12 -63.13 60.09
C PRO A 304 58.61 -61.97 60.95
N VAL A 305 57.78 -61.09 60.37
CA VAL A 305 57.27 -59.87 61.06
C VAL A 305 56.61 -60.19 62.40
N LYS A 306 55.90 -61.33 62.51
CA LYS A 306 55.31 -61.79 63.78
C LYS A 306 56.38 -62.04 64.84
N GLN A 307 57.43 -62.80 64.49
CA GLN A 307 58.55 -63.10 65.37
C GLN A 307 59.30 -61.82 65.78
N TRP A 308 59.57 -60.92 64.83
CA TRP A 308 60.21 -59.62 65.13
C TRP A 308 59.39 -58.78 66.13
N LEU A 309 58.05 -58.78 65.99
CA LEU A 309 57.16 -58.09 66.94
C LEU A 309 57.11 -58.78 68.32
N GLU A 310 57.33 -60.09 68.38
CA GLU A 310 57.38 -60.88 69.62
C GLU A 310 58.73 -60.67 70.35
N GLU A 311 59.86 -60.76 69.63
CA GLU A 311 61.20 -60.44 70.14
C GLU A 311 61.33 -58.97 70.57
N ARG A 312 60.79 -58.04 69.79
CA ARG A 312 60.75 -56.61 70.17
C ARG A 312 59.97 -56.39 71.47
N LYS A 313 58.84 -57.09 71.67
CA LYS A 313 58.09 -57.03 72.94
C LYS A 313 58.87 -57.66 74.08
N PHE A 314 59.56 -58.78 73.85
CA PHE A 314 60.42 -59.44 74.83
C PHE A 314 61.53 -58.50 75.31
N PHE A 315 62.34 -57.94 74.40
CA PHE A 315 63.40 -56.98 74.76
C PHE A 315 62.87 -55.70 75.39
N GLN A 316 61.69 -55.21 74.99
CA GLN A 316 61.05 -54.06 75.66
C GLN A 316 60.62 -54.42 77.11
N GLY A 317 60.17 -55.65 77.34
CA GLY A 317 59.87 -56.18 78.68
C GLY A 317 61.11 -56.37 79.54
N GLU A 318 62.17 -56.98 79.01
CA GLU A 318 63.46 -57.11 79.71
C GLU A 318 64.08 -55.75 80.04
N MET A 319 64.08 -54.80 79.10
CA MET A 319 64.60 -53.46 79.34
C MET A 319 63.79 -52.72 80.41
N GLN A 320 62.49 -52.97 80.53
CA GLN A 320 61.71 -52.45 81.65
C GLN A 320 62.04 -53.17 82.97
N GLN A 321 62.17 -54.49 82.97
CA GLN A 321 62.59 -55.25 84.16
C GLN A 321 63.99 -54.81 84.65
N LEU A 322 64.91 -54.46 83.74
CA LEU A 322 66.22 -53.91 84.06
C LEU A 322 66.13 -52.50 84.67
N ARG A 323 65.23 -51.64 84.18
CA ARG A 323 64.93 -50.34 84.83
C ARG A 323 64.32 -50.52 86.22
N ASP A 324 63.42 -51.48 86.40
CA ASP A 324 62.78 -51.75 87.68
C ASP A 324 63.80 -52.31 88.69
N LYS A 325 64.69 -53.20 88.25
CA LYS A 325 65.87 -53.68 89.01
C LYS A 325 66.81 -52.52 89.38
N LEU A 326 67.11 -51.62 88.44
CA LEU A 326 67.92 -50.43 88.69
C LEU A 326 67.26 -49.51 89.74
N ALA A 327 65.95 -49.26 89.62
CA ALA A 327 65.20 -48.45 90.57
C ALA A 327 65.08 -49.09 91.96
N ILE A 328 65.14 -50.43 92.06
CA ILE A 328 65.30 -51.14 93.33
C ILE A 328 66.71 -50.92 93.88
N ALA A 329 67.76 -51.14 93.08
CA ALA A 329 69.16 -50.95 93.47
C ALA A 329 69.45 -49.51 93.94
N GLU A 330 68.91 -48.50 93.26
CA GLU A 330 68.96 -47.11 93.69
C GLU A 330 68.30 -46.87 95.05
N ARG A 331 67.14 -47.49 95.30
CA ARG A 331 66.43 -47.36 96.59
C ARG A 331 67.21 -48.05 97.71
N THR A 332 67.78 -49.22 97.45
CA THR A 332 68.69 -49.92 98.38
C THR A 332 69.92 -49.07 98.67
N ALA A 333 70.61 -48.54 97.65
CA ALA A 333 71.78 -47.68 97.81
C ALA A 333 71.46 -46.37 98.58
N LYS A 334 70.27 -45.78 98.37
CA LYS A 334 69.79 -44.63 99.14
C LYS A 334 69.52 -44.99 100.61
N ALA A 335 68.97 -46.17 100.89
CA ALA A 335 68.77 -46.66 102.27
C ALA A 335 70.09 -47.02 102.96
N GLU A 336 71.04 -47.63 102.23
CA GLU A 336 72.41 -47.88 102.70
C GLU A 336 73.16 -46.58 103.00
N ALA A 337 73.00 -45.55 102.16
CA ALA A 337 73.57 -44.22 102.41
C ALA A 337 72.99 -43.57 103.68
N GLN A 338 71.66 -43.63 103.88
CA GLN A 338 71.02 -43.16 105.12
C GLN A 338 71.47 -43.96 106.36
N MET A 339 71.65 -45.27 106.24
CA MET A 339 72.20 -46.08 107.32
C MET A 339 73.67 -45.76 107.59
N LYS A 340 74.48 -45.53 106.56
CA LYS A 340 75.87 -45.08 106.67
C LYS A 340 75.98 -43.72 107.35
N GLU A 341 75.13 -42.76 107.01
CA GLU A 341 75.01 -41.47 107.69
C GLU A 341 74.62 -41.64 109.16
N LYS A 342 73.62 -42.49 109.46
CA LYS A 342 73.22 -42.83 110.83
C LYS A 342 74.34 -43.51 111.64
N TYR A 343 75.17 -44.35 111.00
CA TYR A 343 76.37 -44.91 111.63
C TYR A 343 77.48 -43.87 111.80
N GLN A 344 77.68 -42.95 110.86
CA GLN A 344 78.63 -41.84 110.98
C GLN A 344 78.23 -40.88 112.11
N LEU A 345 76.95 -40.55 112.25
CA LEU A 345 76.44 -39.75 113.38
C LEU A 345 76.66 -40.48 114.73
N ARG A 346 76.41 -41.79 114.80
CA ARG A 346 76.70 -42.60 116.00
C ARG A 346 78.20 -42.65 116.31
N PHE A 347 79.05 -42.82 115.29
CA PHE A 347 80.50 -42.79 115.43
C PHE A 347 80.97 -41.43 115.93
N LYS A 348 80.47 -40.33 115.36
CA LYS A 348 80.78 -38.96 115.79
C LYS A 348 80.35 -38.71 117.25
N VAL A 349 79.19 -39.18 117.69
CA VAL A 349 78.76 -39.08 119.09
C VAL A 349 79.63 -39.92 120.04
N LEU A 350 80.17 -41.06 119.60
CA LEU A 350 81.14 -41.84 120.37
C LEU A 350 82.51 -41.16 120.41
N GLU A 351 82.95 -40.59 119.28
CA GLU A 351 84.18 -39.80 119.16
C GLU A 351 84.12 -38.54 120.05
N GLU A 352 82.98 -37.84 120.05
CA GLU A 352 82.67 -36.73 120.95
C GLU A 352 82.66 -37.20 122.41
N ARG A 353 82.03 -38.34 122.75
CA ARG A 353 82.04 -38.91 124.12
C ARG A 353 83.45 -39.29 124.61
N VAL A 354 84.36 -39.68 123.72
CA VAL A 354 85.79 -39.88 124.04
C VAL A 354 86.51 -38.54 124.18
N LYS A 355 86.26 -37.57 123.29
CA LYS A 355 86.87 -36.23 123.33
C LYS A 355 86.40 -35.36 124.50
N THR A 356 85.17 -35.53 124.98
CA THR A 356 84.61 -34.79 126.13
C THR A 356 84.89 -35.44 127.48
N SER A 357 85.75 -36.46 127.54
CA SER A 357 86.30 -36.97 128.81
C SER A 357 87.34 -36.04 129.44
N ASN A 358 87.44 -34.77 128.98
CA ASN A 358 88.31 -33.76 129.58
C ASN A 358 87.78 -32.32 129.33
N GLY A 359 87.28 -31.65 130.38
CA GLY A 359 87.20 -30.19 130.49
C GLY A 359 86.00 -29.44 129.84
N ASN A 360 85.29 -28.71 130.71
CA ASN A 360 84.63 -27.39 130.48
C ASN A 360 83.50 -27.24 129.43
N SER A 361 82.61 -26.23 129.51
CA SER A 361 81.65 -25.80 130.56
C SER A 361 80.98 -24.47 130.18
N LYS A 362 79.64 -24.49 129.99
CA LYS A 362 78.68 -23.35 130.04
C LYS A 362 78.71 -22.24 128.94
N PHE A 363 77.49 -21.71 128.70
CA PHE A 363 77.11 -20.43 128.04
C PHE A 363 77.30 -20.34 126.49
N THR A 364 76.37 -19.80 125.67
CA THR A 364 75.04 -19.19 125.94
C THR A 364 74.08 -19.26 124.71
N VAL A 365 72.75 -19.25 124.97
CA VAL A 365 71.57 -18.63 124.29
C VAL A 365 71.73 -18.08 122.84
N SER A 366 70.77 -18.16 121.89
CA SER A 366 69.28 -18.29 121.90
C SER A 366 68.76 -19.37 120.90
N ASP A 367 67.55 -19.96 120.93
CA ASP A 367 66.15 -19.56 121.29
C ASP A 367 65.41 -18.76 120.16
N GLY A 368 64.16 -19.02 119.73
CA GLY A 368 63.24 -20.13 120.06
C GLY A 368 61.85 -20.12 119.33
N ARG A 369 61.33 -21.32 119.02
CA ARG A 369 59.93 -21.84 119.17
C ARG A 369 58.66 -21.07 118.65
N ASN A 370 58.16 -21.51 117.47
CA ASN A 370 56.78 -21.98 117.10
C ASN A 370 55.45 -21.15 117.22
N ILE A 371 54.46 -21.56 116.37
CA ILE A 371 52.98 -21.27 116.29
C ILE A 371 52.57 -19.79 115.94
N ALA A 372 51.49 -19.45 115.21
CA ALA A 372 50.30 -20.21 114.74
C ALA A 372 49.55 -19.63 113.49
N ALA A 373 48.57 -20.41 112.99
CA ALA A 373 47.45 -20.08 112.07
C ALA A 373 47.69 -19.87 110.55
N GLY A 374 46.65 -20.13 109.73
CA GLY A 374 46.64 -20.11 108.24
C GLY A 374 45.58 -19.14 107.64
N PRO A 375 44.86 -19.41 106.51
CA PRO A 375 44.59 -20.73 105.90
C PRO A 375 44.46 -20.86 104.34
N SER A 376 44.51 -22.11 103.85
CA SER A 376 43.69 -22.72 102.76
C SER A 376 43.81 -22.35 101.25
N ARG A 377 43.93 -23.42 100.43
CA ARG A 377 43.59 -23.59 98.99
C ARG A 377 44.39 -22.76 97.95
N ARG A 378 44.51 -23.19 96.68
CA ARG A 378 43.78 -24.24 95.91
C ARG A 378 44.72 -25.02 94.96
N GLN A 379 44.33 -26.23 94.56
CA GLN A 379 45.06 -27.08 93.59
C GLN A 379 44.56 -26.90 92.15
N SER A 380 45.43 -27.18 91.16
CA SER A 380 45.18 -28.21 90.12
C SER A 380 46.48 -28.64 89.43
N PHE A 381 46.59 -29.93 89.10
CA PHE A 381 47.57 -30.45 88.13
C PHE A 381 46.94 -30.51 86.73
N GLY A 382 47.68 -30.97 85.72
CA GLY A 382 47.16 -31.26 84.38
C GLY A 382 48.03 -32.24 83.59
N GLY A 383 47.50 -32.68 82.44
CA GLY A 383 48.24 -33.39 81.39
C GLY A 383 48.18 -34.93 81.42
N SER A 384 47.31 -35.53 80.59
CA SER A 384 47.59 -36.80 79.90
C SER A 384 46.65 -37.06 78.71
N GLU A 385 47.25 -37.56 77.63
CA GLU A 385 46.86 -38.60 76.65
C GLU A 385 45.45 -39.27 76.67
N SER A 386 44.89 -39.87 75.59
CA SER A 386 45.19 -39.90 74.12
C SER A 386 44.14 -40.73 73.32
N ILE A 387 44.10 -40.58 71.97
CA ILE A 387 43.53 -41.44 70.87
C ILE A 387 42.02 -41.82 70.75
N SER A 388 41.53 -41.78 69.49
CA SER A 388 40.76 -42.83 68.74
C SER A 388 39.27 -42.66 68.31
N ALA A 389 39.06 -42.91 66.99
CA ALA A 389 37.98 -43.68 66.33
C ALA A 389 36.58 -43.08 65.93
N SER A 390 36.48 -42.67 64.65
CA SER A 390 35.63 -43.26 63.58
C SER A 390 34.07 -43.15 63.49
N SER A 391 33.62 -42.71 62.29
CA SER A 391 32.40 -43.11 61.51
C SER A 391 31.01 -42.54 61.92
N SER A 392 30.21 -41.88 61.07
CA SER A 392 29.52 -42.43 59.86
C SER A 392 28.57 -41.39 59.18
N ASN A 393 28.02 -41.73 57.99
CA ASN A 393 26.85 -41.21 57.19
C ASN A 393 26.05 -39.93 57.58
N GLY A 394 25.39 -39.19 56.66
CA GLY A 394 25.29 -39.27 55.18
C GLY A 394 24.07 -38.54 54.54
N TYR A 395 24.22 -38.08 53.28
CA TYR A 395 23.22 -37.76 52.22
C TYR A 395 21.92 -36.91 52.46
N LEU A 396 21.83 -35.79 51.70
CA LEU A 396 20.63 -35.21 51.00
C LEU A 396 19.45 -34.66 51.88
N THR A 397 18.53 -33.76 51.45
CA THR A 397 18.22 -33.05 50.17
C THR A 397 17.38 -31.76 50.40
N ARG A 398 17.36 -30.79 49.45
CA ARG A 398 16.24 -29.82 49.14
C ARG A 398 15.91 -28.74 50.23
N LYS A 399 15.24 -27.59 49.98
CA LYS A 399 14.85 -26.76 48.79
C LYS A 399 14.45 -25.32 49.27
N THR A 400 14.46 -24.31 48.38
CA THR A 400 13.62 -23.04 48.28
C THR A 400 12.74 -22.55 49.46
N SER A 401 12.47 -21.24 49.73
CA SER A 401 12.80 -19.91 49.16
C SER A 401 12.07 -18.77 49.97
N ILE A 402 12.03 -17.49 49.51
CA ILE A 402 11.26 -16.29 50.03
C ILE A 402 12.00 -15.52 51.17
N SER A 403 12.20 -14.18 51.28
CA SER A 403 11.80 -12.87 50.65
C SER A 403 10.63 -12.09 51.33
N ARG A 404 10.55 -10.75 51.45
CA ARG A 404 11.28 -9.57 50.87
C ARG A 404 11.88 -8.67 52.02
N SER A 405 11.74 -7.34 52.21
CA SER A 405 11.06 -6.20 51.54
C SER A 405 11.53 -4.80 52.05
N GLY A 406 11.48 -3.74 51.22
CA GLY A 406 11.66 -2.30 51.55
C GLY A 406 13.12 -1.80 51.77
N SER A 407 13.54 -0.53 51.59
CA SER A 407 12.96 0.75 51.08
C SER A 407 14.12 1.80 50.96
N LEU A 408 14.10 2.99 50.31
CA LEU A 408 13.09 3.71 49.49
C LEU A 408 13.71 4.54 48.30
N ARG A 409 13.93 5.88 48.42
CA ARG A 409 14.35 6.89 47.40
C ARG A 409 15.12 8.07 48.10
N SER A 410 15.89 9.00 47.50
CA SER A 410 15.43 10.05 46.54
C SER A 410 16.54 11.04 46.02
N ASN A 411 16.48 11.40 44.72
CA ASN A 411 16.73 12.72 44.06
C ASN A 411 18.10 13.51 43.92
N ASN A 412 18.41 13.83 42.63
CA ASN A 412 18.76 15.16 42.01
C ASN A 412 20.22 15.69 41.76
N ALA A 413 20.55 15.81 40.44
CA ALA A 413 21.24 16.90 39.69
C ALA A 413 22.72 17.31 40.03
N ASN A 414 23.55 17.99 39.19
CA ASN A 414 23.43 18.66 37.87
C ASN A 414 24.85 18.85 37.21
N VAL A 415 25.00 19.70 36.15
CA VAL A 415 26.18 20.57 35.76
C VAL A 415 26.99 20.31 34.44
N LEU A 416 26.85 21.27 33.48
CA LEU A 416 27.77 21.87 32.45
C LEU A 416 28.72 21.09 31.51
N LEU A 417 28.66 21.43 30.20
CA LEU A 417 29.70 22.24 29.49
C LEU A 417 29.10 23.01 28.27
N LYS A 418 29.90 23.75 27.47
CA LYS A 418 29.46 24.78 26.47
C LYS A 418 30.30 24.77 25.15
N HIS A 419 30.00 25.74 24.26
CA HIS A 419 30.76 26.22 23.07
C HIS A 419 30.41 25.53 21.72
N ALA A 420 30.31 26.20 20.55
CA ALA A 420 30.25 27.65 20.21
C ALA A 420 29.61 27.88 18.81
N LYS A 421 29.43 29.15 18.36
CA LYS A 421 28.92 29.55 17.02
C LYS A 421 29.88 30.51 16.30
N LEU A 422 30.17 30.30 15.00
CA LEU A 422 30.64 31.26 13.97
C LEU A 422 30.37 30.61 12.56
N SER A 423 29.80 31.30 11.56
CA SER A 423 30.46 32.02 10.42
C SER A 423 31.15 31.12 9.35
N SER A 424 31.01 31.26 8.01
CA SER A 424 30.06 32.00 7.13
C SER A 424 30.19 31.63 5.60
N ARG A 425 29.17 31.99 4.78
CA ARG A 425 29.15 32.34 3.31
C ARG A 425 29.76 31.42 2.21
N SER A 426 28.90 30.94 1.29
CA SER A 426 29.01 30.97 -0.21
C SER A 426 27.63 30.55 -0.82
N PHE A 427 27.06 31.24 -1.83
CA PHE A 427 27.12 31.00 -3.30
C PHE A 427 26.60 29.59 -3.72
N ASP A 428 25.68 29.38 -4.69
CA ASP A 428 24.98 30.26 -5.65
C ASP A 428 23.62 29.64 -6.13
N GLY A 429 22.75 30.42 -6.80
CA GLY A 429 21.51 29.97 -7.47
C GLY A 429 20.29 29.71 -6.54
N GLY A 430 19.05 30.13 -6.81
CA GLY A 430 18.47 30.87 -7.94
C GLY A 430 17.82 29.95 -9.00
N SER A 431 16.54 30.06 -9.37
CA SER A 431 15.46 30.94 -8.89
C SER A 431 14.06 30.36 -9.18
N ARG A 432 13.10 30.60 -8.27
CA ARG A 432 11.66 30.87 -8.46
C ARG A 432 10.83 30.03 -9.48
N ASN A 433 9.67 29.58 -9.01
CA ASN A 433 8.40 29.92 -9.67
C ASN A 433 7.25 30.04 -8.65
N LEU A 434 6.42 31.08 -8.82
CA LEU A 434 5.10 31.22 -8.19
C LEU A 434 4.07 30.54 -9.12
N GLU A 435 3.03 29.88 -8.62
CA GLU A 435 1.73 30.48 -8.26
C GLU A 435 1.14 31.41 -9.35
N ARG A 436 0.12 30.94 -10.08
CA ARG A 436 -1.26 31.51 -10.14
C ARG A 436 -2.02 31.26 -11.46
N GLU A 437 -3.22 30.68 -11.32
CA GLU A 437 -4.44 30.77 -12.17
C GLU A 437 -4.53 30.20 -13.61
N ARG A 438 -5.80 30.00 -14.01
CA ARG A 438 -6.29 29.62 -15.36
C ARG A 438 -6.47 30.87 -16.23
N PRO A 439 -6.68 30.71 -17.55
CA PRO A 439 -8.06 30.81 -18.05
C PRO A 439 -8.47 29.69 -19.03
N THR A 440 -9.76 29.69 -19.40
CA THR A 440 -10.43 28.76 -20.35
C THR A 440 -10.65 29.40 -21.72
N SER A 441 -10.58 28.63 -22.82
CA SER A 441 -11.30 28.91 -24.09
C SER A 441 -11.32 27.72 -25.07
N ASP A 442 -12.49 27.08 -25.20
CA ASP A 442 -13.26 26.74 -26.41
C ASP A 442 -12.64 26.23 -27.75
N ALA A 443 -13.20 25.09 -28.16
CA ALA A 443 -13.84 24.79 -29.47
C ALA A 443 -13.07 24.13 -30.65
N ASN A 444 -13.85 23.28 -31.35
CA ASN A 444 -13.64 22.58 -32.63
C ASN A 444 -12.53 21.49 -32.67
N GLY A 445 -12.73 20.32 -33.31
CA GLY A 445 -13.94 19.75 -33.92
C GLY A 445 -13.63 18.79 -35.10
N VAL A 446 -14.61 17.96 -35.46
CA VAL A 446 -14.68 17.10 -36.68
C VAL A 446 -13.79 15.84 -36.69
N ASP A 447 -14.43 14.68 -36.45
CA ASP A 447 -13.96 13.37 -36.92
C ASP A 447 -14.15 13.22 -38.45
N ASN A 448 -13.36 12.36 -39.10
CA ASN A 448 -13.63 11.91 -40.46
C ASN A 448 -13.21 10.44 -40.66
N MET A 449 -14.20 9.55 -40.79
CA MET A 449 -14.06 8.14 -41.13
C MET A 449 -14.74 7.91 -42.50
N PRO A 450 -14.03 7.52 -43.57
CA PRO A 450 -14.63 7.40 -44.89
C PRO A 450 -15.28 6.02 -45.11
N THR A 451 -16.61 5.95 -44.98
CA THR A 451 -17.38 4.77 -45.41
C THR A 451 -17.41 4.69 -46.93
N ASN A 452 -16.88 3.61 -47.51
CA ASN A 452 -16.67 3.48 -48.94
C ASN A 452 -17.94 3.03 -49.69
N THR A 453 -18.53 3.91 -50.51
CA THR A 453 -19.55 3.55 -51.51
C THR A 453 -19.36 4.39 -52.77
N ASN A 454 -18.95 3.76 -53.89
CA ASN A 454 -19.19 4.32 -55.22
C ASN A 454 -19.40 3.20 -56.25
N ASN A 455 -20.19 3.49 -57.28
CA ASN A 455 -20.55 2.59 -58.38
C ASN A 455 -20.15 3.22 -59.72
N GLN A 456 -19.78 2.38 -60.70
CA GLN A 456 -19.66 2.74 -62.14
C GLN A 456 -18.49 3.71 -62.51
N ASN A 457 -17.90 3.69 -63.72
CA ASN A 457 -18.10 2.81 -64.88
C ASN A 457 -16.84 2.68 -65.78
N VAL A 458 -16.71 1.49 -66.42
CA VAL A 458 -16.17 1.19 -67.78
C VAL A 458 -14.90 1.90 -68.29
N THR A 459 -13.83 1.11 -68.48
CA THR A 459 -13.08 0.89 -69.76
C THR A 459 -11.92 -0.10 -69.47
N SER A 460 -11.59 -1.21 -70.15
CA SER A 460 -12.13 -2.08 -71.22
C SER A 460 -11.06 -2.42 -72.28
N GLU A 461 -10.12 -3.31 -71.94
CA GLU A 461 -9.24 -4.08 -72.85
C GLU A 461 -8.78 -5.31 -72.04
N THR A 462 -9.16 -6.58 -72.28
CA THR A 462 -9.38 -7.41 -73.49
C THR A 462 -8.11 -8.15 -73.96
N THR A 463 -7.76 -9.25 -73.29
CA THR A 463 -7.07 -10.41 -73.91
C THR A 463 -7.47 -11.70 -73.16
N THR A 464 -7.17 -12.87 -73.72
CA THR A 464 -8.08 -14.04 -73.61
C THR A 464 -7.36 -15.39 -73.60
N HIS A 465 -7.95 -16.41 -72.93
CA HIS A 465 -7.53 -17.83 -72.94
C HIS A 465 -6.12 -18.12 -72.33
N GLU A 466 -5.73 -19.34 -71.91
CA GLU A 466 -6.47 -20.60 -71.77
C GLU A 466 -6.09 -21.42 -70.50
N LYS A 467 -6.36 -22.73 -70.55
CA LYS A 467 -6.61 -23.72 -69.50
C LYS A 467 -5.46 -24.75 -69.47
N SER A 468 -5.28 -25.38 -68.30
CA SER A 468 -4.99 -26.82 -68.13
C SER A 468 -3.57 -27.36 -67.83
N ALA A 469 -3.57 -28.31 -66.89
CA ALA A 469 -2.77 -29.55 -66.77
C ALA A 469 -1.24 -29.57 -66.53
N ASN A 470 -0.90 -30.10 -65.33
CA ASN A 470 0.13 -31.10 -65.01
C ASN A 470 1.43 -31.22 -65.83
N GLY A 471 2.56 -31.08 -65.13
CA GLY A 471 3.85 -31.67 -65.51
C GLY A 471 4.69 -32.05 -64.28
N ILE A 472 4.74 -33.33 -63.91
CA ILE A 472 5.57 -33.82 -62.80
C ILE A 472 7.00 -34.04 -63.28
N SER A 473 8.00 -33.52 -62.55
CA SER A 473 9.33 -34.12 -62.54
C SER A 473 9.92 -34.11 -61.13
N VAL A 474 10.57 -35.21 -60.73
CA VAL A 474 11.10 -35.42 -59.38
C VAL A 474 12.63 -35.40 -59.42
N LYS A 475 13.25 -34.62 -58.53
CA LYS A 475 14.65 -34.83 -58.10
C LYS A 475 14.84 -34.38 -56.65
N LYS A 476 15.78 -35.02 -55.95
CA LYS A 476 15.85 -35.04 -54.49
C LYS A 476 16.74 -33.94 -53.89
N SER A 477 16.34 -33.53 -52.68
CA SER A 477 17.20 -33.21 -51.52
C SER A 477 18.34 -32.19 -51.67
N LYS A 478 18.13 -31.02 -51.08
CA LYS A 478 18.79 -30.66 -49.82
C LYS A 478 17.90 -29.68 -49.04
N ALA A 479 17.65 -29.97 -47.77
CA ALA A 479 16.97 -29.02 -46.89
C ALA A 479 18.00 -28.03 -46.34
N VAL A 480 17.91 -26.79 -46.79
CA VAL A 480 18.48 -25.62 -46.13
C VAL A 480 17.27 -24.74 -45.80
N ASN A 481 17.12 -24.33 -44.54
CA ASN A 481 16.07 -23.39 -44.16
C ASN A 481 16.48 -21.98 -44.61
N GLU A 482 16.15 -21.66 -45.85
CA GLU A 482 15.94 -20.29 -46.30
C GLU A 482 14.46 -19.96 -45.99
N ASP A 483 14.20 -18.93 -45.20
CA ASP A 483 12.84 -18.53 -44.82
C ASP A 483 12.13 -17.86 -46.00
N TYR A 484 11.57 -18.69 -46.89
CA TYR A 484 10.75 -18.25 -48.03
C TYR A 484 9.41 -17.69 -47.55
N VAL A 485 9.42 -16.41 -47.16
CA VAL A 485 8.22 -15.59 -46.91
C VAL A 485 7.34 -15.60 -48.16
N SER A 486 6.05 -15.93 -47.98
CA SER A 486 5.10 -16.01 -49.10
C SER A 486 5.05 -14.70 -49.91
N GLY A 487 5.13 -14.81 -51.24
CA GLY A 487 5.08 -13.66 -52.14
C GLY A 487 3.85 -12.78 -51.94
N MET A 488 2.70 -13.37 -51.57
CA MET A 488 1.48 -12.65 -51.24
C MET A 488 1.64 -11.74 -50.01
N LEU A 489 2.46 -12.12 -49.03
CA LEU A 489 2.76 -11.28 -47.86
C LEU A 489 3.73 -10.16 -48.23
N TYR A 490 4.68 -10.41 -49.14
CA TYR A 490 5.51 -9.36 -49.74
C TYR A 490 4.67 -8.35 -50.53
N ASP A 491 3.75 -8.79 -51.38
CA ASP A 491 2.82 -7.93 -52.13
C ASP A 491 1.94 -7.09 -51.21
N MET A 492 1.44 -7.69 -50.12
CA MET A 492 0.61 -7.02 -49.12
C MET A 492 1.42 -5.95 -48.37
N LEU A 493 2.58 -6.32 -47.82
CA LEU A 493 3.47 -5.40 -47.12
C LEU A 493 3.98 -4.27 -48.05
N GLN A 494 4.25 -4.56 -49.32
CA GLN A 494 4.64 -3.56 -50.31
C GLN A 494 3.51 -2.57 -50.59
N LYS A 495 2.26 -3.04 -50.71
CA LYS A 495 1.06 -2.17 -50.86
C LYS A 495 0.82 -1.31 -49.61
N GLU A 496 1.01 -1.85 -48.41
CA GLU A 496 0.92 -1.08 -47.17
C GLU A 496 2.04 -0.03 -47.08
N VAL A 497 3.29 -0.39 -47.38
CA VAL A 497 4.43 0.55 -47.38
C VAL A 497 4.25 1.67 -48.41
N ILE A 498 3.73 1.38 -49.61
CA ILE A 498 3.39 2.39 -50.62
C ILE A 498 2.25 3.30 -50.11
N SER A 499 1.22 2.73 -49.50
CA SER A 499 0.07 3.49 -48.97
C SER A 499 0.48 4.40 -47.80
N LEU A 500 1.32 3.90 -46.88
CA LEU A 500 1.87 4.66 -45.76
C LEU A 500 2.78 5.79 -46.24
N ARG A 501 3.63 5.55 -47.26
CA ARG A 501 4.45 6.60 -47.88
C ARG A 501 3.60 7.70 -48.50
N LYS A 502 2.51 7.33 -49.21
CA LYS A 502 1.57 8.30 -49.78
C LYS A 502 0.88 9.12 -48.69
N ALA A 503 0.34 8.46 -47.66
CA ALA A 503 -0.32 9.12 -46.53
C ALA A 503 0.63 10.00 -45.69
N CYS A 504 1.93 9.66 -45.63
CA CYS A 504 2.94 10.54 -45.03
C CYS A 504 3.10 11.81 -45.87
N HIS A 505 3.38 11.68 -47.17
CA HIS A 505 3.57 12.82 -48.07
C HIS A 505 2.35 13.76 -48.13
N GLU A 506 1.14 13.21 -48.08
CA GLU A 506 -0.11 13.97 -48.02
C GLU A 506 -0.25 14.74 -46.69
N LYS A 507 0.19 14.16 -45.56
CA LYS A 507 0.29 14.87 -44.27
C LYS A 507 1.39 15.94 -44.26
N ASP A 508 2.54 15.66 -44.84
CA ASP A 508 3.67 16.60 -44.93
C ASP A 508 3.27 17.84 -45.77
N GLN A 509 2.55 17.65 -46.88
CA GLN A 509 1.96 18.75 -47.65
C GLN A 509 0.88 19.50 -46.85
N THR A 510 -0.03 18.78 -46.18
CA THR A 510 -1.07 19.40 -45.34
C THR A 510 -0.49 20.19 -44.16
N LEU A 511 0.66 19.78 -43.61
CA LEU A 511 1.40 20.54 -42.59
C LEU A 511 1.99 21.82 -43.18
N LYS A 512 2.66 21.72 -44.34
CA LYS A 512 3.20 22.90 -45.03
C LYS A 512 2.11 23.92 -45.37
N ASP A 513 0.97 23.48 -45.89
CA ASP A 513 -0.17 24.37 -46.21
C ASP A 513 -0.70 25.11 -44.97
N LYS A 514 -0.58 24.49 -43.79
CA LYS A 514 -0.92 25.11 -42.49
C LYS A 514 0.17 26.07 -42.01
N ASP A 515 1.44 25.74 -42.18
CA ASP A 515 2.56 26.63 -41.83
C ASP A 515 2.54 27.91 -42.69
N ASP A 516 2.30 27.78 -44.00
CA ASP A 516 2.10 28.91 -44.92
C ASP A 516 0.88 29.77 -44.49
N ALA A 517 -0.20 29.14 -44.03
CA ALA A 517 -1.37 29.83 -43.49
C ALA A 517 -1.08 30.53 -42.14
N ILE A 518 -0.28 29.93 -41.26
CA ILE A 518 0.16 30.52 -39.99
C ILE A 518 1.06 31.73 -40.25
N GLU A 519 2.00 31.65 -41.20
CA GLU A 519 2.86 32.78 -41.59
C GLU A 519 2.02 33.94 -42.15
N MET A 520 1.01 33.64 -42.97
CA MET A 520 0.07 34.65 -43.48
C MET A 520 -0.86 35.23 -42.40
N LEU A 521 -1.20 34.48 -41.36
CA LEU A 521 -1.91 35.01 -40.19
C LEU A 521 -0.99 35.90 -39.33
N ALA A 522 0.27 35.52 -39.10
CA ALA A 522 1.25 36.34 -38.40
C ALA A 522 1.46 37.69 -39.11
N LYS A 523 1.64 37.69 -40.44
CA LYS A 523 1.72 38.90 -41.28
C LYS A 523 0.48 39.80 -41.14
N LYS A 524 -0.72 39.22 -41.02
CA LYS A 524 -1.96 39.96 -40.77
C LYS A 524 -2.03 40.55 -39.36
N VAL A 525 -1.64 39.79 -38.33
CA VAL A 525 -1.56 40.25 -36.94
C VAL A 525 -0.57 41.42 -36.81
N ASP A 526 0.62 41.32 -37.40
CA ASP A 526 1.61 42.41 -37.43
C ASP A 526 1.07 43.67 -38.11
N THR A 527 0.31 43.51 -39.19
CA THR A 527 -0.31 44.63 -39.93
C THR A 527 -1.41 45.29 -39.10
N LEU A 528 -2.25 44.50 -38.44
CA LEU A 528 -3.33 44.97 -37.57
C LEU A 528 -2.77 45.65 -36.30
N ASN A 529 -1.72 45.09 -35.70
CA ASN A 529 -1.04 45.66 -34.54
C ASN A 529 -0.38 47.02 -34.89
N LYS A 530 0.23 47.15 -36.09
CA LYS A 530 0.72 48.44 -36.61
C LYS A 530 -0.42 49.44 -36.81
N ALA A 531 -1.58 49.01 -37.33
CA ALA A 531 -2.74 49.87 -37.48
C ALA A 531 -3.29 50.35 -36.11
N MET A 532 -3.42 49.45 -35.13
CA MET A 532 -3.79 49.78 -33.76
C MET A 532 -2.80 50.75 -33.10
N GLU A 533 -1.49 50.61 -33.35
CA GLU A 533 -0.52 51.57 -32.80
C GLU A 533 -0.65 52.95 -33.44
N VAL A 534 -0.92 53.02 -34.76
CA VAL A 534 -1.20 54.28 -35.46
C VAL A 534 -2.48 54.93 -34.94
N GLU A 535 -3.54 54.15 -34.71
CA GLU A 535 -4.80 54.62 -34.11
C GLU A 535 -4.59 55.12 -32.66
N ALA A 536 -3.92 54.35 -31.81
CA ALA A 536 -3.60 54.76 -30.44
C ALA A 536 -2.74 56.05 -30.42
N ARG A 537 -1.79 56.20 -31.37
CA ARG A 537 -1.02 57.43 -31.57
C ARG A 537 -1.88 58.59 -32.11
N LYS A 538 -2.93 58.33 -32.91
CA LYS A 538 -3.91 59.34 -33.35
C LYS A 538 -4.78 59.81 -32.18
N MET A 539 -5.41 58.89 -31.46
CA MET A 539 -6.25 59.16 -30.30
C MET A 539 -5.50 59.97 -29.22
N ARG A 540 -4.23 59.64 -28.93
CA ARG A 540 -3.40 60.44 -27.99
C ARG A 540 -3.20 61.89 -28.45
N ARG A 541 -3.09 62.16 -29.75
CA ARG A 541 -2.99 63.53 -30.30
C ARG A 541 -4.32 64.26 -30.22
N GLU A 542 -5.43 63.56 -30.47
CA GLU A 542 -6.79 64.13 -30.40
C GLU A 542 -7.15 64.50 -28.96
N VAL A 543 -6.85 63.63 -27.98
CA VAL A 543 -6.95 63.95 -26.55
C VAL A 543 -6.08 65.15 -26.17
N ALA A 544 -4.80 65.18 -26.54
CA ALA A 544 -3.93 66.31 -26.25
C ALA A 544 -4.38 67.63 -26.91
N SER A 545 -5.06 67.55 -28.08
CA SER A 545 -5.68 68.71 -28.73
C SER A 545 -6.90 69.19 -27.96
N MET A 546 -7.80 68.29 -27.54
CA MET A 546 -8.94 68.63 -26.68
C MET A 546 -8.50 69.20 -25.33
N GLU A 547 -7.47 68.64 -24.70
CA GLU A 547 -6.91 69.18 -23.45
C GLU A 547 -6.39 70.62 -23.62
N LYS A 548 -5.72 70.89 -24.75
CA LYS A 548 -5.25 72.24 -25.09
C LYS A 548 -6.41 73.22 -25.35
N GLU A 549 -7.48 72.78 -25.99
CA GLU A 549 -8.70 73.56 -26.21
C GLU A 549 -9.45 73.84 -24.89
N VAL A 550 -9.59 72.84 -24.03
CA VAL A 550 -10.17 72.97 -22.69
C VAL A 550 -9.32 73.89 -21.80
N ALA A 551 -7.99 73.85 -21.91
CA ALA A 551 -7.11 74.80 -21.24
C ALA A 551 -7.31 76.23 -21.76
N ALA A 552 -7.41 76.42 -23.07
CA ALA A 552 -7.70 77.74 -23.66
C ALA A 552 -9.07 78.30 -23.22
N MET A 553 -10.12 77.46 -23.18
CA MET A 553 -11.43 77.85 -22.65
C MET A 553 -11.40 78.26 -21.16
N ARG A 554 -10.55 77.61 -20.34
CA ARG A 554 -10.37 77.99 -18.92
C ARG A 554 -9.71 79.37 -18.80
N ILE A 555 -8.65 79.62 -19.56
CA ILE A 555 -7.96 80.93 -19.60
C ILE A 555 -8.92 82.03 -20.11
N SER A 556 -9.74 81.74 -21.13
CA SER A 556 -10.75 82.69 -21.62
C SER A 556 -11.77 83.07 -20.55
N LYS A 557 -12.28 82.09 -19.77
CA LYS A 557 -13.22 82.37 -18.66
C LYS A 557 -12.58 83.18 -17.53
N GLU A 558 -11.30 82.98 -17.25
CA GLU A 558 -10.58 83.75 -16.23
C GLU A 558 -10.39 85.22 -16.65
N ASN A 559 -10.12 85.48 -17.94
CA ASN A 559 -10.10 86.83 -18.50
C ASN A 559 -11.47 87.54 -18.38
N ASP A 560 -12.57 86.86 -18.75
CA ASP A 560 -13.94 87.39 -18.60
C ASP A 560 -14.27 87.74 -17.13
N HIS A 561 -13.81 86.92 -16.18
CA HIS A 561 -14.06 87.14 -14.76
C HIS A 561 -13.28 88.34 -14.19
N ARG A 562 -12.15 88.70 -14.81
CA ARG A 562 -11.35 89.89 -14.44
C ARG A 562 -12.01 91.20 -14.89
N ALA A 563 -12.84 91.17 -15.92
CA ALA A 563 -13.47 92.35 -16.52
C ALA A 563 -14.75 92.87 -15.81
N ARG A 564 -15.29 92.15 -14.81
CA ARG A 564 -16.65 92.40 -14.26
C ARG A 564 -16.75 92.58 -12.73
N ARG A 565 -15.69 92.99 -12.02
CA ARG A 565 -15.75 93.25 -10.56
C ARG A 565 -15.08 94.57 -10.15
N ALA A 566 -15.85 95.66 -10.22
CA ALA A 566 -15.41 96.99 -9.77
C ALA A 566 -16.53 97.84 -9.11
N SER A 567 -17.48 97.21 -8.40
CA SER A 567 -18.35 97.91 -7.44
C SER A 567 -18.99 96.95 -6.43
N ALA A 568 -19.14 97.44 -5.20
CA ALA A 568 -19.89 96.85 -4.07
C ALA A 568 -21.01 97.89 -3.69
N PRO A 569 -21.88 97.74 -2.65
CA PRO A 569 -21.68 96.97 -1.41
C PRO A 569 -22.91 96.29 -0.73
N ARG A 570 -22.60 95.50 0.32
CA ARG A 570 -23.37 95.25 1.57
C ARG A 570 -24.87 94.85 1.53
N GLY A 571 -25.14 93.63 1.99
CA GLY A 571 -26.39 93.14 2.58
C GLY A 571 -26.08 91.93 3.47
N ALA A 572 -26.89 91.61 4.49
CA ALA A 572 -26.49 90.64 5.55
C ALA A 572 -27.66 89.86 6.19
N VAL A 573 -27.29 88.89 7.05
CA VAL A 573 -28.10 88.14 8.05
C VAL A 573 -28.78 86.84 7.57
N ASN A 574 -28.55 85.78 8.37
CA ASN A 574 -29.21 84.46 8.55
C ASN A 574 -29.79 83.71 7.34
N SER A 575 -29.41 82.46 7.03
CA SER A 575 -29.25 81.23 7.84
C SER A 575 -30.56 80.52 8.22
N HIS A 576 -30.68 79.25 7.78
CA HIS A 576 -31.10 78.12 8.62
C HIS A 576 -30.60 76.79 8.04
N SER A 577 -30.72 75.72 8.83
CA SER A 577 -30.02 74.44 8.70
C SER A 577 -30.92 73.28 8.20
N PHE A 578 -30.44 72.05 8.38
CA PHE A 578 -31.12 70.74 8.26
C PHE A 578 -31.09 70.07 6.85
N SER A 579 -30.89 68.74 6.73
CA SER A 579 -30.20 67.81 7.66
C SER A 579 -29.89 66.43 7.03
N VAL A 580 -28.80 65.81 7.52
CA VAL A 580 -28.69 64.38 7.90
C VAL A 580 -28.69 63.24 6.85
N ARG A 581 -27.63 62.40 6.94
CA ARG A 581 -27.52 60.95 6.57
C ARG A 581 -27.56 60.62 5.05
N ASN A 582 -27.01 59.51 4.55
CA ASN A 582 -26.27 58.36 5.14
C ASN A 582 -25.31 57.80 4.03
N ALA A 583 -24.08 57.31 4.25
CA ALA A 583 -23.70 56.01 4.83
C ALA A 583 -24.55 54.81 4.30
N ARG A 584 -24.01 53.74 3.72
CA ARG A 584 -22.64 53.17 3.72
C ARG A 584 -22.43 52.25 2.51
N ASN A 585 -21.16 51.97 2.25
CA ASN A 585 -20.55 50.81 1.59
C ASN A 585 -21.49 49.67 1.12
N PHE A 586 -21.32 49.25 -0.12
CA PHE A 586 -20.46 48.09 -0.41
C PHE A 586 -19.45 48.46 -1.50
#